data_AF-A0A2N2FEF6-F1
#
_entry.id   AF-A0A2N2FEF6-F1
#
_cell.length_a   1.000
_cell.length_b   1.000
_cell.length_c   1.000
_cell.angle_alpha   90.00
_cell.angle_beta   90.00
_cell.angle_gamma   90.00
#
_symmetry.space_group_name_H-M   'P 1'
#
loop_
_entity.id
_entity.type
_entity.pdbx_description
1 polymer ?
#
loop_
_entity_poly.entity_id
_entity_poly.type
_entity_poly.pdbx_seq_one_letter_code
_entity_poly.pdbx_strand_id
1 'polypeptide(L)'
;MKNKYSKTIPDPSDKKLNSRSIYFALLSGIFLFLSFPKFGLGFIAWISFVPLFIALRDVSSLRRALFLGWITGLSACTGILYWIAYVIVNYGNLPLYLGVMIMLLLACYLSIYFALFAAGIVYLRKKVPLYLVAPVLWVCLEYAKSKLFTGFPWENLGYSQFSNIFFIQSADIAGVFGISFLIILLNVAFFEIIAQRTKKSFVLATIVLFIWSGVYGYGILRINQINKALKEVPEMDVSLIQGNIDQSIKWNTNFQKETINIYEELSLRRPAANGGLMVWP
;
A
#
# COMPACT_ATOMS: atom_id res chain seq x y z
N MET A 1 -27.12 -45.70 -38.50
CA MET A 1 -25.68 -45.36 -38.37
C MET A 1 -25.57 -43.92 -37.86
N LYS A 2 -25.47 -43.71 -36.53
CA LYS A 2 -25.28 -42.37 -35.93
C LYS A 2 -23.80 -42.19 -35.59
N ASN A 3 -23.26 -41.06 -36.03
CA ASN A 3 -21.84 -40.79 -36.10
C ASN A 3 -21.22 -40.53 -34.73
N LYS A 4 -20.00 -41.03 -34.59
CA LYS A 4 -19.14 -41.11 -33.41
C LYS A 4 -18.50 -39.76 -33.08
N TYR A 5 -18.40 -39.45 -31.79
CA TYR A 5 -17.32 -38.70 -31.12
C TYR A 5 -16.85 -37.37 -31.75
N SER A 6 -17.60 -36.29 -31.50
CA SER A 6 -17.00 -34.96 -31.34
C SER A 6 -16.27 -34.91 -30.00
N LYS A 7 -15.02 -35.39 -29.96
CA LYS A 7 -14.09 -35.05 -28.86
C LYS A 7 -13.73 -33.58 -29.03
N THR A 8 -14.39 -32.72 -28.27
CA THR A 8 -13.95 -31.33 -28.06
C THR A 8 -12.52 -31.38 -27.51
N ILE A 9 -11.57 -30.84 -28.28
CA ILE A 9 -10.21 -30.62 -27.81
C ILE A 9 -10.31 -29.63 -26.64
N PRO A 10 -9.87 -29.98 -25.42
CA PRO A 10 -9.92 -29.04 -24.31
C PRO A 10 -9.05 -27.83 -24.66
N ASP A 11 -9.61 -26.63 -24.54
CA ASP A 11 -8.86 -25.39 -24.68
C ASP A 11 -7.66 -25.46 -23.71
N PRO A 12 -6.41 -25.26 -24.16
CA PRO A 12 -5.24 -25.19 -23.26
C PRO A 12 -5.39 -24.11 -22.17
N SER A 13 -6.37 -23.21 -22.28
CA SER A 13 -6.79 -22.29 -21.23
C SER A 13 -7.49 -22.99 -20.04
N ASP A 14 -7.84 -24.28 -20.11
CA ASP A 14 -8.75 -24.96 -19.18
C ASP A 14 -8.07 -25.78 -18.07
N LYS A 15 -6.80 -25.50 -17.74
CA LYS A 15 -6.19 -26.03 -16.50
C LYS A 15 -6.92 -25.45 -15.28
N LYS A 16 -7.68 -26.27 -14.53
CA LYS A 16 -8.34 -25.87 -13.27
C LYS A 16 -7.44 -24.99 -12.40
N LEU A 17 -8.04 -23.98 -11.76
CA LEU A 17 -7.34 -23.11 -10.82
C LEU A 17 -6.66 -23.97 -9.75
N ASN A 18 -5.34 -23.88 -9.64
CA ASN A 18 -4.58 -24.68 -8.69
C ASN A 18 -4.68 -24.05 -7.30
N SER A 19 -5.01 -24.84 -6.26
CA SER A 19 -5.01 -24.41 -4.86
C SER A 19 -3.70 -23.74 -4.45
N ARG A 20 -2.57 -24.16 -5.06
CA ARG A 20 -1.25 -23.54 -4.85
C ARG A 20 -1.20 -22.07 -5.30
N SER A 21 -1.82 -21.72 -6.42
CA SER A 21 -1.86 -20.32 -6.89
C SER A 21 -2.71 -19.44 -5.97
N ILE A 22 -3.83 -19.97 -5.47
CA ILE A 22 -4.67 -19.28 -4.49
C ILE A 22 -3.90 -19.03 -3.19
N TYR A 23 -3.21 -20.05 -2.69
CA TYR A 23 -2.36 -19.95 -1.50
C TYR A 23 -1.34 -18.82 -1.62
N PHE A 24 -0.59 -18.77 -2.74
CA PHE A 24 0.40 -17.72 -2.95
C PHE A 24 -0.22 -16.33 -3.14
N ALA A 25 -1.40 -16.23 -3.78
CA ALA A 25 -2.13 -14.97 -3.87
C ALA A 25 -2.57 -14.45 -2.49
N LEU A 26 -3.09 -15.33 -1.62
CA LEU A 26 -3.43 -15.01 -0.24
C LEU A 26 -2.18 -14.62 0.57
N LEU A 27 -1.09 -15.37 0.44
CA LEU A 27 0.16 -15.09 1.14
C LEU A 27 0.70 -13.70 0.79
N SER A 28 0.62 -13.31 -0.49
CA SER A 28 0.98 -11.95 -0.94
C SER A 28 0.15 -10.88 -0.23
N GLY A 29 -1.17 -11.07 -0.11
CA GLY A 29 -2.03 -10.11 0.57
C GLY A 29 -1.79 -10.04 2.08
N ILE A 30 -1.50 -11.17 2.73
CA ILE A 30 -1.09 -11.21 4.13
C ILE A 30 0.23 -10.46 4.34
N PHE A 31 1.22 -10.65 3.47
CA PHE A 31 2.50 -9.93 3.54
C PHE A 31 2.29 -8.41 3.41
N LEU A 32 1.39 -7.98 2.53
CA LEU A 32 1.02 -6.56 2.42
C LEU A 32 0.37 -6.04 3.69
N PHE A 33 -0.62 -6.75 4.24
CA PHE A 33 -1.27 -6.37 5.49
C PHE A 33 -0.27 -6.19 6.66
N LEU A 34 0.68 -7.12 6.80
CA LEU A 34 1.71 -7.06 7.83
C LEU A 34 2.73 -5.91 7.64
N SER A 35 2.80 -5.34 6.44
CA SER A 35 3.73 -4.25 6.13
C SER A 35 3.27 -2.89 6.65
N PHE A 36 1.98 -2.74 7.02
CA PHE A 36 1.36 -1.46 7.38
C PHE A 36 1.31 -1.21 8.90
N PRO A 37 1.15 0.05 9.36
CA PRO A 37 1.60 0.55 10.67
C PRO A 37 1.19 -0.23 11.91
N LYS A 38 0.03 -0.92 11.91
CA LYS A 38 -0.37 -1.74 13.05
C LYS A 38 0.66 -2.82 13.40
N PHE A 39 1.24 -3.46 12.38
CA PHE A 39 2.34 -4.43 12.55
C PHE A 39 3.68 -3.79 12.23
N GLY A 40 3.70 -2.84 11.28
CA GLY A 40 4.87 -2.02 10.97
C GLY A 40 6.04 -2.79 10.39
N LEU A 41 5.83 -4.01 9.86
CA LEU A 41 6.89 -4.85 9.31
C LEU A 41 7.22 -4.42 7.87
N GLY A 42 7.60 -3.17 7.68
CA GLY A 42 7.85 -2.56 6.37
C GLY A 42 8.87 -3.31 5.51
N PHE A 43 9.76 -4.08 6.13
CA PHE A 43 10.71 -4.92 5.40
C PHE A 43 10.02 -6.03 4.58
N ILE A 44 8.83 -6.49 5.00
CA ILE A 44 8.06 -7.52 4.30
C ILE A 44 7.55 -7.01 2.94
N ALA A 45 7.32 -5.70 2.80
CA ALA A 45 6.87 -5.09 1.54
C ALA A 45 7.83 -5.37 0.37
N TRP A 46 9.13 -5.48 0.65
CA TRP A 46 10.18 -5.78 -0.34
C TRP A 46 10.08 -7.18 -0.96
N ILE A 47 9.28 -8.07 -0.36
CA ILE A 47 9.02 -9.44 -0.84
C ILE A 47 7.52 -9.77 -0.93
N SER A 48 6.64 -8.80 -0.69
CA SER A 48 5.19 -9.03 -0.58
C SER A 48 4.51 -9.44 -1.88
N PHE A 49 5.04 -9.04 -3.04
CA PHE A 49 4.53 -9.39 -4.37
C PHE A 49 5.19 -10.64 -4.97
N VAL A 50 6.31 -11.12 -4.41
CA VAL A 50 6.97 -12.36 -4.88
C VAL A 50 6.00 -13.54 -4.93
N PRO A 51 5.17 -13.81 -3.90
CA PRO A 51 4.18 -14.88 -3.95
C PRO A 51 3.17 -14.69 -5.10
N LEU A 52 2.65 -13.47 -5.32
CA LEU A 52 1.72 -13.20 -6.41
C LEU A 52 2.38 -13.45 -7.78
N PHE A 53 3.62 -13.03 -7.98
CA PHE A 53 4.35 -13.32 -9.23
C PHE A 53 4.54 -14.83 -9.45
N ILE A 54 4.82 -15.60 -8.39
CA ILE A 54 4.83 -17.07 -8.44
C ILE A 54 3.45 -17.62 -8.84
N ALA A 55 2.37 -17.12 -8.23
CA ALA A 55 1.01 -17.54 -8.54
C ALA A 55 0.62 -17.30 -10.00
N LEU A 56 1.12 -16.22 -10.60
CA LEU A 56 0.84 -15.80 -11.97
C LEU A 56 1.76 -16.44 -13.02
N ARG A 57 2.88 -17.06 -12.64
CA ARG A 57 3.92 -17.57 -13.56
C ARG A 57 3.33 -18.35 -14.75
N ASP A 58 2.52 -19.36 -14.47
CA ASP A 58 1.98 -20.26 -15.50
C ASP A 58 0.54 -19.90 -15.93
N VAL A 59 0.04 -18.73 -15.54
CA VAL A 59 -1.33 -18.28 -15.85
C VAL A 59 -1.37 -17.60 -17.22
N SER A 60 -2.09 -18.19 -18.17
CA SER A 60 -2.34 -17.60 -19.50
C SER A 60 -3.69 -16.88 -19.61
N SER A 61 -4.64 -17.21 -18.74
CA SER A 61 -6.01 -16.65 -18.77
C SER A 61 -6.11 -15.35 -17.98
N LEU A 62 -6.57 -14.27 -18.63
CA LEU A 62 -6.80 -12.97 -17.99
C LEU A 62 -7.84 -13.06 -16.87
N ARG A 63 -8.88 -13.87 -17.03
CA ARG A 63 -9.90 -14.07 -15.99
C ARG A 63 -9.30 -14.66 -14.72
N ARG A 64 -8.37 -15.61 -14.85
CA ARG A 64 -7.66 -16.18 -13.70
C ARG A 64 -6.69 -15.21 -13.07
N ALA A 65 -6.01 -14.40 -13.88
CA ALA A 65 -5.13 -13.36 -13.39
C ALA A 65 -5.90 -12.30 -12.59
N LEU A 66 -7.04 -11.84 -13.11
CA LEU A 66 -7.98 -10.96 -12.41
C LEU A 66 -8.40 -11.57 -11.06
N PHE A 67 -8.80 -12.84 -11.05
CA PHE A 67 -9.24 -13.52 -9.83
C PHE A 67 -8.13 -13.65 -8.78
N LEU A 68 -6.91 -14.04 -9.18
CA LEU A 68 -5.77 -14.14 -8.26
C LEU A 68 -5.35 -12.77 -7.71
N GLY A 69 -5.30 -11.74 -8.56
CA GLY A 69 -5.05 -10.38 -8.11
C GLY A 69 -6.14 -9.86 -7.17
N TRP A 70 -7.41 -10.16 -7.46
CA TRP A 70 -8.53 -9.83 -6.59
C TRP A 70 -8.41 -10.51 -5.22
N ILE A 71 -8.01 -11.79 -5.15
CA ILE A 71 -7.76 -12.49 -3.87
C ILE A 71 -6.63 -11.81 -3.08
N THR A 72 -5.53 -11.45 -3.74
CA THR A 72 -4.43 -10.72 -3.10
C THR A 72 -4.91 -9.38 -2.56
N GLY A 73 -5.65 -8.62 -3.38
CA GLY A 73 -6.23 -7.35 -2.97
C GLY A 73 -7.19 -7.50 -1.79
N LEU A 74 -8.06 -8.51 -1.82
CA LEU A 74 -9.12 -8.67 -0.81
C LEU A 74 -8.51 -9.05 0.54
N SER A 75 -7.56 -9.97 0.54
CA SER A 75 -6.84 -10.36 1.76
C SER A 75 -6.04 -9.19 2.35
N ALA A 76 -5.34 -8.41 1.51
CA ALA A 76 -4.64 -7.21 1.96
C ALA A 76 -5.59 -6.14 2.49
N CYS A 77 -6.60 -5.75 1.70
CA CYS A 77 -7.50 -4.65 2.02
C CYS A 77 -8.38 -4.95 3.23
N THR A 78 -8.83 -6.20 3.41
CA THR A 78 -9.58 -6.59 4.62
C THR A 78 -8.73 -6.41 5.87
N GLY A 79 -7.46 -6.84 5.81
CA GLY A 79 -6.52 -6.64 6.91
C GLY A 79 -6.23 -5.17 7.16
N ILE A 80 -6.03 -4.37 6.13
CA ILE A 80 -5.69 -2.93 6.26
C ILE A 80 -6.89 -2.11 6.77
N LEU A 81 -8.10 -2.44 6.33
CA LEU A 81 -9.29 -1.61 6.52
C LEU A 81 -10.22 -2.10 7.63
N TYR A 82 -9.80 -3.08 8.44
CA TYR A 82 -10.61 -3.65 9.53
C TYR A 82 -11.22 -2.57 10.45
N TRP A 83 -10.51 -1.45 10.63
CA TRP A 83 -10.91 -0.35 11.50
C TRP A 83 -12.14 0.42 10.98
N ILE A 84 -12.44 0.35 9.68
CA ILE A 84 -13.62 1.01 9.10
C ILE A 84 -14.92 0.43 9.68
N ALA A 85 -14.94 -0.88 9.92
CA ALA A 85 -16.08 -1.51 10.57
C ALA A 85 -16.33 -0.91 11.97
N TYR A 86 -15.25 -0.66 12.74
CA TYR A 86 -15.35 -0.01 14.06
C TYR A 86 -15.91 1.42 13.95
N VAL A 87 -15.45 2.21 12.99
CA VAL A 87 -15.92 3.60 12.80
C VAL A 87 -17.40 3.63 12.46
N ILE A 88 -17.86 2.77 11.55
CA ILE A 88 -19.26 2.70 11.12
C ILE A 88 -20.17 2.28 12.29
N VAL A 89 -19.73 1.34 13.11
CA VAL A 89 -20.52 0.86 14.24
C VAL A 89 -20.63 1.91 15.34
N ASN A 90 -19.51 2.46 15.79
CA ASN A 90 -19.48 3.33 16.97
C ASN A 90 -19.89 4.78 16.68
N TYR A 91 -19.56 5.31 15.49
CA TYR A 91 -19.87 6.70 15.14
C TYR A 91 -21.00 6.82 14.12
N GLY A 92 -21.27 5.77 13.34
CA GLY A 92 -22.41 5.70 12.43
C GLY A 92 -23.68 5.14 13.08
N ASN A 93 -23.60 4.63 14.32
CA ASN A 93 -24.70 3.98 15.03
C ASN A 93 -25.35 2.83 14.23
N LEU A 94 -24.54 2.08 13.47
CA LEU A 94 -25.00 0.94 12.69
C LEU A 94 -24.65 -0.40 13.37
N PRO A 95 -25.47 -1.45 13.18
CA PRO A 95 -25.14 -2.78 13.68
C PRO A 95 -23.90 -3.35 13.01
N LEU A 96 -23.19 -4.24 13.73
CA LEU A 96 -21.90 -4.81 13.31
C LEU A 96 -21.93 -5.44 11.91
N TYR A 97 -23.00 -6.15 11.56
CA TYR A 97 -23.09 -6.81 10.26
C TYR A 97 -23.09 -5.81 9.09
N LEU A 98 -23.71 -4.63 9.24
CA LEU A 98 -23.64 -3.56 8.24
C LEU A 98 -22.25 -2.94 8.19
N GLY A 99 -21.62 -2.70 9.34
CA GLY A 99 -20.25 -2.19 9.39
C GLY A 99 -19.24 -3.09 8.67
N VAL A 100 -19.31 -4.40 8.93
CA VAL A 100 -18.48 -5.40 8.25
C VAL A 100 -18.80 -5.46 6.76
N MET A 101 -20.08 -5.45 6.37
CA MET A 101 -20.50 -5.48 4.97
C MET A 101 -19.96 -4.28 4.18
N ILE A 102 -20.06 -3.07 4.73
CA ILE A 102 -19.57 -1.84 4.08
C ILE A 102 -18.05 -1.86 3.96
N MET A 103 -17.34 -2.28 5.02
CA MET A 103 -15.89 -2.46 4.96
C MET A 103 -15.48 -3.47 3.89
N LEU A 104 -16.15 -4.63 3.81
CA LEU A 104 -15.87 -5.63 2.76
C LEU A 104 -16.19 -5.11 1.37
N LEU A 105 -17.25 -4.33 1.20
CA LEU A 105 -17.59 -3.69 -0.07
C LEU A 105 -16.47 -2.75 -0.53
N LEU A 106 -15.94 -1.93 0.38
CA LEU A 106 -14.79 -1.07 0.10
C LEU A 106 -13.53 -1.89 -0.22
N ALA A 107 -13.27 -2.97 0.53
CA ALA A 107 -12.16 -3.87 0.25
C ALA A 107 -12.29 -4.51 -1.14
N CYS A 108 -13.48 -4.96 -1.53
CA CYS A 108 -13.76 -5.49 -2.87
C CYS A 108 -13.50 -4.47 -3.98
N TYR A 109 -13.92 -3.21 -3.79
CA TYR A 109 -13.62 -2.12 -4.72
C TYR A 109 -12.10 -1.92 -4.88
N LEU A 110 -11.36 -1.81 -3.78
CA LEU A 110 -9.91 -1.58 -3.84
C LEU A 110 -9.14 -2.79 -4.38
N SER A 111 -9.69 -3.99 -4.21
CA SER A 111 -9.13 -5.22 -4.77
C SER A 111 -9.15 -5.25 -6.30
N ILE A 112 -9.98 -4.41 -6.95
CA ILE A 112 -10.00 -4.27 -8.40
C ILE A 112 -8.64 -3.76 -8.91
N TYR A 113 -7.97 -2.85 -8.20
CA TYR A 113 -6.65 -2.36 -8.62
C TYR A 113 -5.61 -3.48 -8.63
N PHE A 114 -5.65 -4.40 -7.65
CA PHE A 114 -4.79 -5.59 -7.64
C PHE A 114 -5.15 -6.59 -8.75
N ALA A 115 -6.45 -6.76 -9.03
CA ALA A 115 -6.93 -7.59 -10.13
C ALA A 115 -6.42 -7.07 -11.48
N LEU A 116 -6.56 -5.77 -11.72
CA LEU A 116 -6.08 -5.08 -12.93
C LEU A 116 -4.56 -5.17 -13.05
N PHE A 117 -3.84 -5.04 -11.93
CA PHE A 117 -2.39 -5.25 -11.90
C PHE A 117 -2.03 -6.66 -12.38
N ALA A 118 -2.58 -7.69 -11.75
CA ALA A 118 -2.31 -9.09 -12.11
C ALA A 118 -2.67 -9.41 -13.57
N ALA A 119 -3.82 -8.92 -14.05
CA ALA A 119 -4.25 -9.08 -15.44
C ALA A 119 -3.34 -8.37 -16.43
N GLY A 120 -2.94 -7.13 -16.14
CA GLY A 120 -2.02 -6.35 -16.97
C GLY A 120 -0.65 -7.00 -17.06
N ILE A 121 -0.16 -7.60 -15.98
CA ILE A 121 1.07 -8.40 -15.98
C ILE A 121 0.94 -9.58 -16.93
N VAL A 122 -0.12 -10.39 -16.81
CA VAL A 122 -0.32 -11.56 -17.68
C VAL A 122 -0.48 -11.16 -19.14
N TYR A 123 -1.14 -10.03 -19.42
CA TYR A 123 -1.34 -9.50 -20.76
C TYR A 123 -0.04 -9.00 -21.41
N LEU A 124 0.78 -8.24 -20.67
CA LEU A 124 1.93 -7.52 -21.24
C LEU A 124 3.25 -8.27 -21.14
N ARG A 125 3.41 -9.23 -20.23
CA ARG A 125 4.69 -9.93 -19.98
C ARG A 125 5.29 -10.67 -21.18
N LYS A 126 4.48 -10.98 -22.20
CA LYS A 126 4.96 -11.60 -23.45
C LYS A 126 5.61 -10.58 -24.40
N LYS A 127 5.29 -9.30 -24.24
CA LYS A 127 5.73 -8.20 -25.11
C LYS A 127 6.79 -7.32 -24.47
N VAL A 128 6.71 -7.15 -23.16
CA VAL A 128 7.57 -6.24 -22.40
C VAL A 128 8.10 -6.98 -21.16
N PRO A 129 9.39 -6.83 -20.82
CA PRO A 129 9.97 -7.46 -19.64
C PRO A 129 9.23 -7.07 -18.34
N LEU A 130 9.13 -8.02 -17.42
CA LEU A 130 8.38 -7.85 -16.17
C LEU A 130 8.92 -6.68 -15.31
N TYR A 131 10.23 -6.46 -15.31
CA TYR A 131 10.89 -5.38 -14.57
C TYR A 131 10.56 -3.97 -15.08
N LEU A 132 9.97 -3.84 -16.27
CA LEU A 132 9.42 -2.58 -16.76
C LEU A 132 7.91 -2.49 -16.53
N VAL A 133 7.18 -3.56 -16.87
CA VAL A 133 5.71 -3.56 -16.76
C VAL A 133 5.24 -3.42 -15.32
N ALA A 134 5.79 -4.23 -14.41
CA ALA A 134 5.28 -4.31 -13.05
C ALA A 134 5.36 -2.99 -12.28
N PRO A 135 6.54 -2.36 -12.13
CA PRO A 135 6.62 -1.17 -11.29
C PRO A 135 5.88 0.02 -11.89
N VAL A 136 5.87 0.17 -13.23
CA VAL A 136 5.11 1.23 -13.92
C VAL A 136 3.60 1.01 -13.76
N LEU A 137 3.12 -0.21 -14.02
CA LEU A 137 1.69 -0.51 -13.93
C LEU A 137 1.17 -0.34 -12.50
N TRP A 138 1.95 -0.77 -11.50
CA TRP A 138 1.57 -0.60 -10.10
C TRP A 138 1.41 0.87 -9.73
N VAL A 139 2.39 1.72 -10.07
CA VAL A 139 2.32 3.16 -9.80
C VAL A 139 1.14 3.83 -10.51
N CYS A 140 0.88 3.49 -11.78
CA CYS A 140 -0.28 3.99 -12.50
C CYS A 140 -1.59 3.63 -11.78
N LEU A 141 -1.70 2.40 -11.26
CA LEU A 141 -2.88 1.95 -10.53
C LEU A 141 -3.00 2.59 -9.14
N GLU A 142 -1.91 2.81 -8.41
CA GLU A 142 -1.93 3.58 -7.16
C GLU A 142 -2.33 5.03 -7.40
N TYR A 143 -1.82 5.65 -8.46
CA TYR A 143 -2.20 7.00 -8.84
C TYR A 143 -3.68 7.07 -9.21
N ALA A 144 -4.19 6.12 -10.01
CA ALA A 144 -5.60 6.01 -10.32
C ALA A 144 -6.46 5.82 -9.05
N LYS A 145 -6.07 4.92 -8.14
CA LYS A 145 -6.69 4.72 -6.83
C LYS A 145 -6.75 6.02 -6.01
N SER A 146 -5.74 6.88 -6.18
CA SER A 146 -5.63 8.17 -5.48
C SER A 146 -6.51 9.27 -6.07
N LYS A 147 -7.12 9.08 -7.25
CA LYS A 147 -7.86 10.12 -7.98
C LYS A 147 -9.29 9.73 -8.39
N LEU A 148 -9.51 8.48 -8.78
CA LEU A 148 -10.81 8.01 -9.26
C LEU A 148 -11.86 8.02 -8.13
N PHE A 149 -13.08 8.46 -8.46
CA PHE A 149 -14.21 8.52 -7.51
C PHE A 149 -13.87 9.24 -6.22
N THR A 150 -13.28 10.45 -6.32
CA THR A 150 -12.72 11.27 -5.22
C THR A 150 -11.41 10.77 -4.60
N GLY A 151 -11.02 9.52 -4.89
CA GLY A 151 -9.75 8.92 -4.48
C GLY A 151 -9.81 8.29 -3.09
N PHE A 152 -9.16 7.15 -2.95
CA PHE A 152 -8.89 6.50 -1.65
C PHE A 152 -7.43 6.04 -1.60
N PRO A 153 -6.46 6.98 -1.48
CA PRO A 153 -5.03 6.70 -1.49
C PRO A 153 -4.53 6.07 -0.17
N TRP A 154 -5.39 5.32 0.52
CA TRP A 154 -5.05 4.70 1.79
C TRP A 154 -4.00 3.63 1.58
N GLU A 155 -2.92 3.71 2.38
CA GLU A 155 -1.86 2.71 2.45
C GLU A 155 -1.31 2.34 1.06
N ASN A 156 -0.93 3.36 0.28
CA ASN A 156 -0.04 3.16 -0.86
C ASN A 156 1.25 2.46 -0.41
N LEU A 157 1.80 1.60 -1.26
CA LEU A 157 2.88 0.68 -0.94
C LEU A 157 4.12 1.39 -0.38
N GLY A 158 4.45 2.59 -0.89
CA GLY A 158 5.55 3.39 -0.37
C GLY A 158 5.43 3.76 1.12
N TYR A 159 4.20 3.90 1.66
CA TYR A 159 4.00 4.19 3.09
C TYR A 159 4.41 3.05 4.01
N SER A 160 4.53 1.81 3.51
CA SER A 160 5.11 0.70 4.29
C SER A 160 6.53 1.01 4.81
N GLN A 161 7.23 1.97 4.19
CA GLN A 161 8.58 2.36 4.59
C GLN A 161 8.63 3.50 5.61
N PHE A 162 7.52 3.95 6.18
CA PHE A 162 7.45 5.14 7.04
C PHE A 162 8.48 5.16 8.19
N SER A 163 8.81 3.99 8.77
CA SER A 163 9.81 3.87 9.85
C SER A 163 11.26 3.88 9.36
N ASN A 164 11.51 3.69 8.06
CA ASN A 164 12.85 3.72 7.48
C ASN A 164 13.20 5.15 7.08
N ILE A 165 13.62 5.94 8.08
CA ILE A 165 13.87 7.38 7.91
C ILE A 165 14.86 7.71 6.80
N PHE A 166 15.85 6.85 6.54
CA PHE A 166 16.81 7.05 5.46
C PHE A 166 16.15 6.84 4.10
N PHE A 167 15.41 5.75 3.95
CA PHE A 167 14.82 5.41 2.66
C PHE A 167 13.71 6.39 2.24
N ILE A 168 12.90 6.88 3.17
CA ILE A 168 11.78 7.78 2.85
C ILE A 168 12.25 9.15 2.36
N GLN A 169 13.52 9.53 2.56
CA GLN A 169 14.03 10.82 2.08
C GLN A 169 13.88 10.97 0.56
N SER A 170 13.99 9.87 -0.21
CA SER A 170 13.83 9.92 -1.67
C SER A 170 12.43 10.32 -2.13
N ALA A 171 11.45 10.39 -1.22
CA ALA A 171 10.15 10.97 -1.54
C ALA A 171 10.25 12.44 -1.94
N ASP A 172 11.31 13.17 -1.59
CA ASP A 172 11.52 14.55 -2.05
C ASP A 172 11.83 14.68 -3.55
N ILE A 173 12.21 13.59 -4.22
CA ILE A 173 12.48 13.55 -5.67
C ILE A 173 11.23 13.12 -6.46
N ALA A 174 10.65 11.98 -6.10
CA ALA A 174 9.61 11.31 -6.90
C ALA A 174 8.31 11.05 -6.14
N GLY A 175 8.18 11.60 -4.93
CA GLY A 175 7.07 11.33 -4.03
C GLY A 175 7.01 9.87 -3.56
N VAL A 176 5.91 9.53 -2.90
CA VAL A 176 5.65 8.16 -2.41
C VAL A 176 5.62 7.12 -3.54
N PHE A 177 5.24 7.52 -4.75
CA PHE A 177 5.17 6.63 -5.90
C PHE A 177 6.54 6.12 -6.37
N GLY A 178 7.60 6.94 -6.24
CA GLY A 178 8.97 6.47 -6.52
C GLY A 178 9.41 5.36 -5.58
N ILE A 179 8.98 5.42 -4.31
CA ILE A 179 9.23 4.35 -3.32
C ILE A 179 8.43 3.10 -3.70
N SER A 180 7.13 3.23 -4.01
CA SER A 180 6.30 2.12 -4.49
C SER A 180 6.90 1.44 -5.73
N PHE A 181 7.40 2.22 -6.69
CA PHE A 181 8.06 1.73 -7.90
C PHE A 181 9.24 0.81 -7.55
N LEU A 182 10.13 1.28 -6.67
CA LEU A 182 11.32 0.54 -6.29
C LEU A 182 10.99 -0.72 -5.48
N ILE A 183 9.95 -0.69 -4.63
CA ILE A 183 9.47 -1.88 -3.93
C ILE A 183 9.03 -2.97 -4.92
N ILE A 184 8.22 -2.61 -5.92
CA ILE A 184 7.78 -3.58 -6.94
C ILE A 184 8.96 -4.06 -7.77
N LEU A 185 9.88 -3.18 -8.15
CA LEU A 185 11.06 -3.54 -8.93
C LEU A 185 11.95 -4.56 -8.18
N LEU A 186 12.14 -4.39 -6.87
CA LEU A 186 12.88 -5.35 -6.05
C LEU A 186 12.13 -6.69 -5.90
N ASN A 187 10.81 -6.66 -5.74
CA ASN A 187 9.98 -7.87 -5.78
C ASN A 187 10.14 -8.63 -7.12
N VAL A 188 10.20 -7.92 -8.25
CA VAL A 188 10.46 -8.53 -9.56
C VAL A 188 11.85 -9.15 -9.59
N ALA A 189 12.89 -8.44 -9.14
CA ALA A 189 14.25 -8.97 -9.10
C ALA A 189 14.36 -10.28 -8.30
N PHE A 190 13.73 -10.32 -7.10
CA PHE A 190 13.67 -11.55 -6.30
C PHE A 190 12.91 -12.67 -7.00
N PHE A 191 11.75 -12.37 -7.58
CA PHE A 191 10.99 -13.35 -8.34
C PHE A 191 11.80 -13.93 -9.51
N GLU A 192 12.48 -13.09 -10.29
CA GLU A 192 13.28 -13.50 -11.44
C GLU A 192 14.45 -14.40 -11.03
N ILE A 193 15.13 -14.10 -9.91
CA ILE A 193 16.16 -15.00 -9.33
C ILE A 193 15.54 -16.35 -8.98
N ILE A 194 14.43 -16.36 -8.24
CA ILE A 194 13.81 -17.60 -7.76
C ILE A 194 13.28 -18.45 -8.92
N ALA A 195 12.67 -17.81 -9.92
CA ALA A 195 11.95 -18.47 -11.01
C ALA A 195 12.84 -18.90 -12.18
N GLN A 196 13.82 -18.07 -12.56
CA GLN A 196 14.64 -18.30 -13.75
C GLN A 196 16.08 -18.72 -13.45
N ARG A 197 16.70 -18.17 -12.40
CA ARG A 197 18.10 -18.45 -12.02
C ARG A 197 19.12 -18.26 -13.16
N THR A 198 18.89 -17.28 -14.04
CA THR A 198 19.77 -17.00 -15.18
C THR A 198 20.78 -15.89 -14.88
N LYS A 199 21.85 -15.77 -15.69
CA LYS A 199 22.78 -14.63 -15.60
C LYS A 199 22.05 -13.28 -15.67
N LYS A 200 21.03 -13.17 -16.53
CA LYS A 200 20.21 -11.96 -16.66
C LYS A 200 19.47 -11.62 -15.37
N SER A 201 18.88 -12.60 -14.68
CA SER A 201 18.19 -12.36 -13.40
C SER A 201 19.15 -11.91 -12.30
N PHE A 202 20.36 -12.47 -12.23
CA PHE A 202 21.39 -12.02 -11.27
C PHE A 202 21.90 -10.61 -11.57
N VAL A 203 22.11 -10.27 -12.85
CA VAL A 203 22.49 -8.91 -13.27
C VAL A 203 21.38 -7.91 -12.91
N LEU A 204 20.12 -8.23 -13.22
CA LEU A 204 18.98 -7.39 -12.84
C LEU A 204 18.96 -7.15 -11.32
N ALA A 205 19.06 -8.21 -10.52
CA ALA A 205 19.05 -8.08 -9.07
C ALA A 205 20.22 -7.26 -8.54
N THR A 206 21.40 -7.41 -9.12
CA THR A 206 22.57 -6.59 -8.75
C THR A 206 22.34 -5.12 -9.04
N ILE A 207 21.78 -4.79 -10.22
CA ILE A 207 21.45 -3.41 -10.60
C ILE A 207 20.38 -2.84 -9.65
N VAL A 208 19.33 -3.58 -9.38
CA VAL A 208 18.23 -3.13 -8.51
C VAL A 208 18.72 -2.94 -7.07
N LEU A 209 19.56 -3.84 -6.56
CA LEU A 209 20.19 -3.68 -5.24
C LEU A 209 21.12 -2.47 -5.21
N PHE A 210 21.88 -2.22 -6.26
CA PHE A 210 22.72 -1.03 -6.35
C PHE A 210 21.89 0.26 -6.31
N ILE A 211 20.78 0.32 -7.06
CA ILE A 211 19.84 1.45 -7.01
C ILE A 211 19.25 1.59 -5.60
N TRP A 212 18.81 0.48 -4.99
CA TRP A 212 18.26 0.48 -3.64
C TRP A 212 19.26 1.00 -2.60
N SER A 213 20.52 0.55 -2.66
CA SER A 213 21.60 1.05 -1.81
C SER A 213 21.91 2.51 -2.07
N GLY A 214 21.84 2.96 -3.33
CA GLY A 214 21.99 4.36 -3.70
C GLY A 214 20.89 5.24 -3.10
N VAL A 215 19.64 4.80 -3.13
CA VAL A 215 18.49 5.49 -2.50
C VAL A 215 18.67 5.57 -0.98
N TYR A 216 19.08 4.48 -0.35
CA TYR A 216 19.36 4.47 1.08
C TYR A 216 20.52 5.42 1.44
N GLY A 217 21.61 5.39 0.65
CA GLY A 217 22.76 6.29 0.80
C GLY A 217 22.41 7.76 0.60
N TYR A 218 21.58 8.08 -0.40
CA TYR A 218 21.01 9.42 -0.59
C TYR A 218 20.29 9.88 0.68
N GLY A 219 19.51 9.02 1.31
CA GLY A 219 18.82 9.31 2.56
C GLY A 219 19.74 9.74 3.71
N ILE A 220 20.85 9.04 3.88
CA ILE A 220 21.87 9.40 4.88
C ILE A 220 22.44 10.79 4.57
N LEU A 221 22.82 11.04 3.31
CA LEU A 221 23.35 12.34 2.89
C LEU A 221 22.33 13.47 3.09
N ARG A 222 21.07 13.21 2.75
CA ARG A 222 19.98 14.19 2.83
C ARG A 222 19.67 14.57 4.28
N ILE A 223 19.57 13.60 5.17
CA ILE A 223 19.38 13.85 6.61
C ILE A 223 20.55 14.66 7.17
N ASN A 224 21.79 14.30 6.84
CA ASN A 224 22.96 15.05 7.31
C ASN A 224 22.98 16.50 6.80
N GLN A 225 22.58 16.71 5.55
CA GLN A 225 22.43 18.05 4.97
C GLN A 225 21.38 18.88 5.72
N ILE A 226 20.20 18.29 5.98
CA ILE A 226 19.12 18.96 6.72
C ILE A 226 19.55 19.26 8.16
N ASN A 227 20.16 18.29 8.85
CA ASN A 227 20.64 18.47 10.22
C ASN A 227 21.70 19.57 10.34
N LYS A 228 22.54 19.74 9.31
CA LYS A 228 23.50 20.85 9.27
C LYS A 228 22.80 22.19 9.09
N ALA A 229 21.84 22.27 8.15
CA ALA A 229 21.08 23.49 7.90
C ALA A 229 20.25 23.91 9.12
N LEU A 230 19.64 22.95 9.84
CA LEU A 230 18.84 23.22 11.04
C LEU A 230 19.64 23.87 12.18
N LYS A 231 20.96 23.63 12.27
CA LYS A 231 21.81 24.27 13.29
C LYS A 231 22.01 25.77 13.06
N GLU A 232 21.77 26.25 11.84
CA GLU A 232 21.98 27.65 11.45
C GLU A 232 20.69 28.48 11.51
N VAL A 233 19.54 27.85 11.75
CA VAL A 233 18.23 28.49 11.79
C VAL A 233 17.79 28.66 13.24
N PRO A 234 17.22 29.82 13.64
CA PRO A 234 16.67 30.01 14.97
C PRO A 234 15.53 29.03 15.25
N GLU A 235 15.50 28.46 16.46
CA GLU A 235 14.40 27.62 16.92
C GLU A 235 13.14 28.46 17.18
N MET A 236 11.97 27.88 16.92
CA MET A 236 10.66 28.48 17.21
C MET A 236 9.90 27.58 18.17
N ASP A 237 9.35 28.18 19.22
CA ASP A 237 8.50 27.46 20.17
C ASP A 237 7.15 27.14 19.52
N VAL A 238 6.71 25.88 19.61
CA VAL A 238 5.45 25.42 19.03
C VAL A 238 4.63 24.64 20.05
N SER A 239 3.46 25.16 20.38
CA SER A 239 2.47 24.52 21.27
C SER A 239 1.35 23.87 20.46
N LEU A 240 1.26 22.53 20.51
CA LEU A 240 0.16 21.76 19.93
C LEU A 240 -0.87 21.43 21.02
N ILE A 241 -2.07 21.99 20.92
CA ILE A 241 -3.11 21.82 21.93
C ILE A 241 -4.02 20.66 21.55
N GLN A 242 -4.08 19.61 22.37
CA GLN A 242 -4.89 18.43 22.11
C GLN A 242 -6.00 18.31 23.17
N GLY A 243 -7.20 18.80 22.84
CA GLY A 243 -8.34 18.82 23.77
C GLY A 243 -8.96 17.44 24.07
N ASN A 244 -8.66 16.43 23.25
CA ASN A 244 -9.20 15.07 23.38
C ASN A 244 -10.73 15.01 23.55
N ILE A 245 -11.44 15.88 22.83
CA ILE A 245 -12.90 15.98 22.89
C ILE A 245 -13.53 14.72 22.29
N ASP A 246 -14.42 14.08 23.04
CA ASP A 246 -15.11 12.87 22.57
C ASP A 246 -15.94 13.17 21.32
N GLN A 247 -15.78 12.32 20.30
CA GLN A 247 -16.39 12.51 18.99
C GLN A 247 -17.93 12.55 19.04
N SER A 248 -18.56 11.87 20.01
CA SER A 248 -20.02 11.82 20.18
C SER A 248 -20.61 13.15 20.65
N ILE A 249 -19.83 13.98 21.34
CA ILE A 249 -20.27 15.28 21.86
C ILE A 249 -19.66 16.46 21.12
N LYS A 250 -18.64 16.25 20.28
CA LYS A 250 -17.88 17.30 19.58
C LYS A 250 -18.75 18.34 18.87
N TRP A 251 -19.87 17.91 18.29
CA TRP A 251 -20.79 18.79 17.54
C TRP A 251 -22.07 19.14 18.31
N ASN A 252 -22.18 18.74 19.58
CA ASN A 252 -23.34 19.03 20.40
C ASN A 252 -23.25 20.48 20.93
N THR A 253 -24.27 21.29 20.63
CA THR A 253 -24.33 22.71 20.98
C THR A 253 -24.21 22.97 22.48
N ASN A 254 -24.64 22.03 23.32
CA ASN A 254 -24.56 22.17 24.78
C ASN A 254 -23.12 22.12 25.31
N PHE A 255 -22.21 21.44 24.60
CA PHE A 255 -20.81 21.24 25.01
C PHE A 255 -19.84 22.19 24.30
N GLN A 256 -20.34 23.10 23.45
CA GLN A 256 -19.48 24.02 22.69
C GLN A 256 -18.68 24.95 23.60
N LYS A 257 -19.33 25.54 24.61
CA LYS A 257 -18.65 26.42 25.58
C LYS A 257 -17.58 25.68 26.37
N GLU A 258 -17.91 24.48 26.84
CA GLU A 258 -16.97 23.62 27.55
C GLU A 258 -15.76 23.26 26.68
N THR A 259 -15.99 22.91 25.41
CA THR A 259 -14.92 22.62 24.45
C THR A 259 -13.98 23.80 24.26
N ILE A 260 -14.52 25.01 24.06
CA ILE A 260 -13.71 26.22 23.94
C ILE A 260 -12.94 26.51 25.23
N ASN A 261 -13.58 26.35 26.40
CA ASN A 261 -12.92 26.54 27.69
C ASN A 261 -11.77 25.55 27.90
N ILE A 262 -11.92 24.29 27.49
CA ILE A 262 -10.83 23.30 27.55
C ILE A 262 -9.64 23.77 26.71
N TYR A 263 -9.89 24.21 25.47
CA TYR A 263 -8.83 24.69 24.60
C TYR A 263 -8.18 25.98 25.12
N GLU A 264 -8.97 26.92 25.64
CA GLU A 264 -8.46 28.14 26.28
C GLU A 264 -7.60 27.80 27.50
N GLU A 265 -8.09 26.95 28.40
CA GLU A 265 -7.35 26.54 29.59
C GLU A 265 -6.02 25.85 29.23
N LEU A 266 -6.05 24.90 28.29
CA LEU A 266 -4.83 24.22 27.84
C LEU A 266 -3.84 25.20 27.18
N SER A 267 -4.36 26.18 26.44
CA SER A 267 -3.54 27.23 25.81
C SER A 267 -2.88 28.13 26.84
N LEU A 268 -3.61 28.49 27.90
CA LEU A 268 -3.11 29.33 29.00
C LEU A 268 -2.16 28.58 29.94
N ARG A 269 -2.29 27.26 30.07
CA ARG A 269 -1.37 26.42 30.88
C ARG A 269 0.04 26.36 30.27
N ARG A 270 0.15 26.41 28.95
CA ARG A 270 1.45 26.37 28.26
C ARG A 270 1.43 27.34 27.06
N PRO A 271 1.42 28.65 27.34
CA PRO A 271 1.41 29.65 26.27
C PRO A 271 2.69 29.49 25.45
N ALA A 272 2.58 29.67 24.14
CA ALA A 272 3.75 29.76 23.30
C ALA A 272 4.59 30.98 23.72
N ALA A 273 5.91 30.86 23.67
CA ALA A 273 6.81 31.98 23.92
C ALA A 273 6.54 33.16 22.97
N ASN A 274 7.05 34.35 23.29
CA ASN A 274 6.94 35.51 22.38
C ASN A 274 7.56 35.18 21.02
N GLY A 275 6.75 35.25 19.95
CA GLY A 275 7.14 34.85 18.60
C GLY A 275 6.97 33.35 18.30
N GLY A 276 6.38 32.58 19.21
CA GLY A 276 6.03 31.16 19.02
C GLY A 276 4.69 30.94 18.31
N LEU A 277 4.41 29.69 17.98
CA LEU A 277 3.21 29.24 17.28
C LEU A 277 2.35 28.36 18.17
N MET A 278 1.04 28.60 18.19
CA MET A 278 0.07 27.72 18.83
C MET A 278 -0.91 27.15 17.80
N VAL A 279 -1.21 25.86 17.88
CA VAL A 279 -2.07 25.15 16.93
C VAL A 279 -3.15 24.35 17.67
N TRP A 280 -4.40 24.51 17.25
CA TRP A 280 -5.54 23.68 17.68
C TRP A 280 -6.03 22.80 16.51
N PRO A 281 -6.49 21.55 16.78
CA PRO A 281 -7.05 20.63 15.79
C PRO A 281 -8.58 20.71 15.62
#